data_AF-A0A8C7YSM7-F1
#
_entry.id   AF-A0A8C7YSM7-F1
#
_cell.length_a   1.000
_cell.length_b   1.000
_cell.length_c   1.000
_cell.angle_alpha   90.00
_cell.angle_beta   90.00
_cell.angle_gamma   90.00
#
_symmetry.space_group_name_H-M   'P 1'
#
loop_
_entity.id
_entity.type
_entity.pdbx_description
1 polymer ?
#
loop_
_entity_poly.entity_id
_entity_poly.type
_entity_poly.pdbx_seq_one_letter_code
_entity_poly.pdbx_strand_id
1 'polypeptide(L)'
;MMSWVKSASLNSEDVFDENADELHLQSKEWTSNMKKRVMDGYVDGVDAGEEASLQVGFNLGFKEGAAQTVAVGRLRGILGAVWCWCQIQHPERPVPTPVTDLLQRVTEHETQIMEDIRKALENPPPSVSDVSESMDALDVEQEDPSLCRDGGSGPCCNKRDENMDVDNPHQNQKIRSGSTGCSSSPGERLHLLLQCCMDLASELGLPQELMDHIHELGNIDRMSSMF
;
A
#
# COMPACT_ATOMS: atom_id res chain seq x y z
N MET A 1 10.76 98.03 -25.84
CA MET A 1 11.91 97.18 -25.44
C MET A 1 11.85 97.03 -23.92
N MET A 2 11.99 95.79 -23.43
CA MET A 2 11.81 95.26 -22.06
C MET A 2 10.37 95.07 -21.54
N SER A 3 10.00 93.80 -21.30
CA SER A 3 9.73 93.29 -19.94
C SER A 3 9.64 91.76 -19.96
N TRP A 4 10.55 91.11 -19.24
CA TRP A 4 10.41 89.71 -18.83
C TRP A 4 9.32 89.61 -17.74
N VAL A 5 8.84 88.38 -17.52
CA VAL A 5 7.89 87.93 -16.49
C VAL A 5 6.40 88.09 -16.85
N LYS A 6 5.81 86.98 -17.30
CA LYS A 6 4.48 86.52 -16.88
C LYS A 6 4.50 84.99 -16.87
N SER A 7 5.09 84.42 -15.83
CA SER A 7 4.39 83.69 -14.76
C SER A 7 3.40 82.63 -15.25
N ALA A 8 3.78 81.39 -14.95
CA ALA A 8 2.99 80.17 -14.90
C ALA A 8 1.46 80.40 -14.86
N SER A 9 0.79 80.17 -15.99
CA SER A 9 -0.63 79.86 -15.99
C SER A 9 -0.76 78.34 -15.88
N LEU A 10 -1.15 77.93 -14.67
CA LEU A 10 -2.06 76.83 -14.37
C LEU A 10 -2.39 75.92 -15.56
N ASN A 11 -1.68 74.81 -15.62
CA ASN A 11 -2.25 73.47 -15.77
C ASN A 11 -1.19 72.53 -15.19
N SER A 12 -1.10 72.51 -13.86
CA SER A 12 -0.59 71.34 -13.14
C SER A 12 -1.63 70.23 -13.30
N GLU A 13 -1.78 69.77 -14.54
CA GLU A 13 -2.36 68.46 -14.78
C GLU A 13 -1.44 67.49 -14.04
N ASP A 14 -2.02 66.72 -13.14
CA ASP A 14 -1.39 65.70 -12.36
C ASP A 14 -0.93 64.57 -13.32
N VAL A 15 0.22 64.77 -13.95
CA VAL A 15 0.71 63.90 -15.05
C VAL A 15 1.40 62.64 -14.53
N PHE A 16 1.63 62.53 -13.22
CA PHE A 16 2.11 61.30 -12.58
C PHE A 16 1.55 61.21 -11.15
N ASP A 17 0.44 60.49 -10.98
CA ASP A 17 0.05 60.00 -9.65
C ASP A 17 1.00 58.84 -9.28
N GLU A 18 2.21 59.23 -8.88
CA GLU A 18 3.30 58.34 -8.46
C GLU A 18 2.86 57.40 -7.33
N ASN A 19 1.87 57.79 -6.54
CA ASN A 19 1.29 57.00 -5.47
C ASN A 19 0.19 56.02 -5.93
N ALA A 20 -0.57 56.33 -6.99
CA ALA A 20 -1.50 55.37 -7.60
C ALA A 20 -0.77 54.21 -8.27
N ASP A 21 0.37 54.48 -8.91
CA ASP A 21 1.20 53.42 -9.50
C ASP A 21 1.77 52.50 -8.40
N GLU A 22 2.18 53.04 -7.26
CA GLU A 22 2.67 52.25 -6.11
C GLU A 22 1.56 51.43 -5.43
N LEU A 23 0.38 52.02 -5.19
CA LEU A 23 -0.78 51.30 -4.61
C LEU A 23 -1.31 50.21 -5.56
N HIS A 24 -1.32 50.48 -6.86
CA HIS A 24 -1.74 49.52 -7.88
C HIS A 24 -0.73 48.38 -8.01
N LEU A 25 0.57 48.68 -7.94
CA LEU A 25 1.64 47.68 -7.89
C LEU A 25 1.48 46.77 -6.65
N GLN A 26 1.30 47.36 -5.46
CA GLN A 26 1.10 46.61 -4.21
C GLN A 26 -0.14 45.71 -4.27
N SER A 27 -1.25 46.20 -4.82
CA SER A 27 -2.49 45.42 -5.00
C SER A 27 -2.30 44.23 -5.96
N LYS A 28 -1.57 44.44 -7.06
CA LYS A 28 -1.22 43.40 -8.03
C LYS A 28 -0.29 42.35 -7.41
N GLU A 29 0.73 42.77 -6.67
CA GLU A 29 1.65 41.88 -5.96
C GLU A 29 0.93 41.06 -4.89
N TRP A 30 0.05 41.68 -4.10
CA TRP A 30 -0.80 40.99 -3.14
C TRP A 30 -1.69 39.93 -3.79
N THR A 31 -2.36 40.28 -4.89
CA THR A 31 -3.25 39.36 -5.61
C THR A 31 -2.47 38.19 -6.22
N SER A 32 -1.30 38.47 -6.81
CA SER A 32 -0.40 37.45 -7.34
C SER A 32 0.10 36.51 -6.24
N ASN A 33 0.54 37.07 -5.11
CA ASN A 33 1.01 36.30 -3.95
C ASN A 33 -0.10 35.43 -3.35
N MET A 34 -1.32 35.95 -3.26
CA MET A 34 -2.48 35.20 -2.77
C MET A 34 -2.81 34.03 -3.70
N LYS A 35 -2.86 34.27 -5.02
CA LYS A 35 -3.07 33.22 -6.02
C LYS A 35 -1.99 32.15 -5.94
N LYS A 36 -0.72 32.58 -5.78
CA LYS A 36 0.40 31.65 -5.62
C LYS A 36 0.24 30.79 -4.36
N ARG A 37 -0.08 31.38 -3.20
CA ARG A 37 -0.33 30.61 -1.96
C ARG A 37 -1.44 29.57 -2.08
N VAL A 38 -2.51 29.86 -2.84
CA VAL A 38 -3.57 28.89 -3.08
C VAL A 38 -3.07 27.72 -3.93
N MET A 39 -2.31 27.99 -4.99
CA MET A 39 -1.74 26.94 -5.83
C MET A 39 -0.69 26.13 -5.08
N ASP A 40 0.19 26.79 -4.32
CA ASP A 40 1.20 26.14 -3.49
C ASP A 40 0.53 25.23 -2.46
N GLY A 41 -0.54 25.68 -1.81
CA GLY A 41 -1.30 24.86 -0.86
C GLY A 41 -2.06 23.69 -1.50
N TYR A 42 -2.50 23.82 -2.76
CA TYR A 42 -3.10 22.70 -3.50
C TYR A 42 -2.04 21.65 -3.84
N VAL A 43 -0.89 22.06 -4.36
CA VAL A 43 0.23 21.15 -4.69
C VAL A 43 0.71 20.45 -3.43
N ASP A 44 0.96 21.20 -2.35
CA ASP A 44 1.35 20.64 -1.05
C ASP A 44 0.30 19.66 -0.50
N GLY A 45 -0.98 19.96 -0.67
CA GLY A 45 -2.08 19.07 -0.27
C GLY A 45 -2.14 17.77 -1.08
N VAL A 46 -1.86 17.82 -2.39
CA VAL A 46 -1.76 16.63 -3.25
C VAL A 46 -0.56 15.78 -2.84
N ASP A 47 0.61 16.41 -2.71
CA ASP A 47 1.86 15.72 -2.32
C ASP A 47 1.72 15.06 -0.93
N ALA A 48 1.18 15.79 0.04
CA ALA A 48 0.93 15.25 1.38
C ALA A 48 -0.09 14.11 1.38
N GLY A 49 -1.10 14.18 0.51
CA GLY A 49 -2.10 13.11 0.34
C GLY A 49 -1.48 11.84 -0.26
N GLU A 50 -0.63 11.99 -1.27
CA GLU A 50 0.11 10.89 -1.90
C GLU A 50 1.04 10.22 -0.88
N GLU A 51 1.88 11.00 -0.19
CA GLU A 51 2.79 10.49 0.83
C GLU A 51 2.04 9.75 1.94
N ALA A 52 0.94 10.32 2.44
CA ALA A 52 0.13 9.69 3.48
C ALA A 52 -0.45 8.33 3.02
N SER A 53 -0.95 8.25 1.79
CA SER A 53 -1.48 7.01 1.22
C SER A 53 -0.38 5.95 1.06
N LEU A 54 0.78 6.35 0.51
CA LEU A 54 1.94 5.47 0.36
C LEU A 54 2.42 4.92 1.71
N GLN A 55 2.48 5.77 2.74
CA GLN A 55 2.92 5.38 4.07
C GLN A 55 1.96 4.38 4.71
N VAL A 56 0.64 4.52 4.50
CA VAL A 56 -0.35 3.54 4.97
C VAL A 56 -0.13 2.19 4.28
N GLY A 57 0.06 2.18 2.96
CA GLY A 57 0.36 0.97 2.19
C GLY A 57 1.65 0.30 2.64
N PHE A 58 2.72 1.07 2.83
CA PHE A 58 4.00 0.58 3.34
C PHE A 58 3.86 -0.04 4.72
N ASN A 59 3.19 0.64 5.66
CA ASN A 59 3.00 0.13 7.01
C ASN A 59 2.22 -1.18 7.04
N LEU A 60 1.22 -1.33 6.16
CA LEU A 60 0.45 -2.57 6.04
C LEU A 60 1.32 -3.69 5.48
N GLY A 61 1.99 -3.45 4.34
CA GLY A 61 2.88 -4.43 3.72
C GLY A 61 4.06 -4.82 4.62
N PHE A 62 4.62 -3.87 5.37
CA PHE A 62 5.67 -4.13 6.35
C PHE A 62 5.16 -5.02 7.49
N LYS A 63 3.97 -4.75 8.04
CA LYS A 63 3.37 -5.58 9.08
C LYS A 63 3.14 -7.01 8.60
N GLU A 64 2.57 -7.16 7.40
CA GLU A 64 2.29 -8.47 6.81
C GLU A 64 3.58 -9.25 6.49
N GLY A 65 4.57 -8.60 5.87
CA GLY A 65 5.86 -9.21 5.59
C GLY A 65 6.62 -9.60 6.85
N ALA A 66 6.61 -8.74 7.87
CA ALA A 66 7.23 -9.04 9.17
C ALA A 66 6.51 -10.19 9.89
N ALA A 67 5.18 -10.20 9.88
CA ALA A 67 4.36 -11.26 10.44
C ALA A 67 4.73 -12.64 9.87
N GLN A 68 4.95 -12.73 8.56
CA GLN A 68 5.32 -13.98 7.89
C GLN A 68 6.80 -14.39 8.09
N THR A 69 7.72 -13.44 8.30
CA THR A 69 9.17 -13.72 8.28
C THR A 69 9.83 -13.76 9.65
N VAL A 70 9.29 -13.07 10.66
CA VAL A 70 9.93 -12.93 11.99
C VAL A 70 10.10 -14.28 12.68
N ALA A 71 9.08 -15.13 12.68
CA ALA A 71 9.14 -16.42 13.36
C ALA A 71 10.15 -17.38 12.69
N VAL A 72 10.16 -17.42 11.34
CA VAL A 72 11.10 -18.21 10.55
C VAL A 72 12.54 -17.71 10.73
N GLY A 73 12.76 -16.39 10.69
CA GLY A 73 14.07 -15.78 10.87
C GLY A 73 14.63 -16.06 12.27
N ARG A 74 13.81 -15.98 13.32
CA ARG A 74 14.20 -16.35 14.68
C ARG A 74 14.53 -17.84 14.81
N LEU A 75 13.72 -18.72 14.21
CA LEU A 75 13.99 -20.17 14.20
C LEU A 75 15.33 -20.48 13.51
N ARG A 76 15.60 -19.83 12.36
CA ARG A 76 16.88 -19.95 11.66
C ARG A 76 18.05 -19.47 12.53
N GLY A 77 17.88 -18.36 13.25
CA GLY A 77 18.86 -17.85 14.19
C GLY A 77 19.16 -18.84 15.33
N ILE A 78 18.12 -19.43 15.93
CA ILE A 78 18.25 -20.46 16.96
C ILE A 78 19.02 -21.66 16.42
N LEU A 79 18.63 -22.22 15.28
CA LEU A 79 19.30 -23.38 14.68
C LEU A 79 20.74 -23.06 14.28
N GLY A 80 21.02 -21.85 13.81
CA GLY A 80 22.39 -21.39 13.57
C GLY A 80 23.23 -21.37 14.84
N ALA A 81 22.66 -20.92 15.96
CA ALA A 81 23.33 -20.95 17.25
C ALA A 81 23.57 -22.39 17.74
N VAL A 82 22.60 -23.29 17.59
CA VAL A 82 22.72 -24.72 17.93
C VAL A 82 23.80 -25.38 17.07
N TRP A 83 23.81 -25.11 15.77
CA TRP A 83 24.82 -25.61 14.84
C TRP A 83 26.24 -25.15 15.25
N CYS A 84 26.41 -23.86 15.56
CA CYS A 84 27.67 -23.33 16.05
C CYS A 84 28.08 -23.96 17.39
N TRP A 85 27.13 -24.14 18.31
CA TRP A 85 27.37 -24.80 19.59
C TRP A 85 27.86 -26.24 19.41
N CYS A 86 27.26 -27.02 18.51
CA CYS A 86 27.71 -28.37 18.20
C CYS A 86 29.16 -28.40 17.69
N GLN A 87 29.57 -27.43 16.87
CA GLN A 87 30.96 -27.33 16.41
C GLN A 87 31.93 -27.00 17.54
N ILE A 88 31.56 -26.08 18.42
CA ILE A 88 32.41 -25.66 19.53
C ILE A 88 32.60 -26.80 20.54
N GLN A 89 31.54 -27.56 20.83
CA GLN A 89 31.61 -28.67 21.79
C GLN A 89 32.44 -29.84 21.28
N HIS A 90 32.38 -30.12 19.97
CA HIS A 90 33.10 -31.23 19.37
C HIS A 90 33.79 -30.82 18.06
N PRO A 91 34.92 -30.08 18.12
CA PRO A 91 35.61 -29.60 16.91
C PRO A 91 36.07 -30.72 15.97
N GLU A 92 36.38 -31.90 16.53
CA GLU A 92 36.87 -33.07 15.80
C GLU A 92 35.74 -33.91 15.18
N ARG A 93 34.47 -33.61 15.48
CA ARG A 93 33.31 -34.33 14.97
C ARG A 93 32.49 -33.42 14.06
N PRO A 94 31.99 -33.93 12.92
CA PRO A 94 31.06 -33.17 12.12
C PRO A 94 29.78 -32.89 12.93
N VAL A 95 29.15 -31.75 12.66
CA VAL A 95 27.86 -31.41 13.24
C VAL A 95 26.85 -32.51 12.93
N PRO A 96 25.96 -32.88 13.88
CA PRO A 96 24.95 -33.90 13.62
C PRO A 96 24.13 -33.58 12.37
N THR A 97 23.94 -34.59 11.51
CA THR A 97 23.17 -34.45 10.27
C THR A 97 21.73 -33.93 10.48
N PRO A 98 21.01 -34.25 11.58
CA PRO A 98 19.69 -33.69 11.82
C PRO A 98 19.70 -32.16 12.00
N VAL A 99 20.77 -31.61 12.60
CA VAL A 99 20.92 -30.15 12.79
C VAL A 99 21.14 -29.46 11.44
N THR A 100 22.02 -30.02 10.60
CA THR A 100 22.31 -29.45 9.28
C THR A 100 21.13 -29.55 8.34
N ASP A 101 20.42 -30.68 8.35
CA ASP A 101 19.22 -30.91 7.53
C ASP A 101 18.09 -29.94 7.94
N LEU A 102 17.84 -29.81 9.25
CA LEU A 102 16.79 -28.92 9.73
C LEU A 102 17.11 -27.45 9.43
N LEU A 103 18.37 -27.02 9.59
CA LEU A 103 18.79 -25.67 9.22
C LEU A 103 18.62 -25.40 7.71
N GLN A 104 18.91 -26.40 6.86
CA GLN A 104 18.67 -26.30 5.43
C GLN A 104 17.18 -26.17 5.12
N ARG A 105 16.32 -27.03 5.69
CA ARG A 105 14.87 -26.97 5.48
C ARG A 105 14.26 -25.63 5.92
N VAL A 106 14.73 -25.05 7.03
CA VAL A 106 14.30 -23.72 7.49
C VAL A 106 14.76 -22.63 6.52
N THR A 107 15.99 -22.71 6.02
CA THR A 107 16.51 -21.76 5.02
C THR A 107 15.72 -21.84 3.71
N GLU A 108 15.40 -23.04 3.23
CA GLU A 108 14.55 -23.23 2.04
C GLU A 108 13.15 -22.65 2.25
N HIS A 109 12.58 -22.83 3.46
CA HIS A 109 11.29 -22.23 3.79
C HIS A 109 11.32 -20.70 3.81
N GLU A 110 12.37 -20.09 4.38
CA GLU A 110 12.58 -18.64 4.35
C GLU A 110 12.68 -18.12 2.91
N THR A 111 13.47 -18.78 2.05
CA THR A 111 13.60 -18.40 0.64
C THR A 111 12.28 -18.50 -0.11
N GLN A 112 11.46 -19.52 0.20
CA GLN A 112 10.14 -19.67 -0.40
C GLN A 112 9.21 -18.52 0.00
N ILE A 113 9.19 -18.12 1.27
CA ILE A 113 8.38 -16.99 1.75
C ILE A 113 8.80 -15.69 1.05
N MET A 114 10.11 -15.42 0.97
CA MET A 114 10.61 -14.22 0.27
C MET A 114 10.22 -14.22 -1.21
N GLU A 115 10.27 -15.37 -1.85
CA GLU A 115 9.89 -15.53 -3.25
C GLU A 115 8.37 -15.34 -3.47
N ASP A 116 7.55 -15.83 -2.55
CA ASP A 116 6.11 -15.65 -2.60
C ASP A 116 5.73 -14.17 -2.38
N ILE A 117 6.39 -13.48 -1.45
CA ILE A 117 6.26 -12.03 -1.26
C ILE A 117 6.66 -11.29 -2.54
N ARG A 118 7.80 -11.63 -3.15
CA ARG A 118 8.28 -11.02 -4.39
C ARG A 118 7.26 -11.18 -5.52
N LYS A 119 6.69 -12.37 -5.70
CA LYS A 119 5.67 -12.64 -6.73
C LYS A 119 4.39 -11.83 -6.50
N ALA A 120 3.97 -11.68 -5.25
CA ALA A 120 2.81 -10.87 -4.90
C ALA A 120 3.03 -9.37 -5.21
N LEU A 121 4.25 -8.88 -5.04
CA LEU A 121 4.63 -7.51 -5.40
C LEU A 121 4.73 -7.29 -6.92
N GLU A 122 5.19 -8.29 -7.67
CA GLU A 122 5.29 -8.20 -9.15
C GLU A 122 3.93 -8.28 -9.86
N ASN A 123 2.96 -8.94 -9.25
CA ASN A 123 1.60 -9.07 -9.79
C ASN A 123 0.60 -8.60 -8.72
N PRO A 124 0.53 -7.29 -8.45
CA PRO A 124 -0.39 -6.79 -7.44
C PRO A 124 -1.84 -7.10 -7.85
N PRO A 125 -2.73 -7.40 -6.89
CA PRO A 125 -4.16 -7.44 -7.16
C PRO A 125 -4.60 -6.12 -7.81
N PRO A 126 -5.53 -6.14 -8.79
CA PRO A 126 -5.96 -4.93 -9.48
C PRO A 126 -6.40 -3.87 -8.46
N SER A 127 -5.74 -2.72 -8.47
CA SER A 127 -6.02 -1.63 -7.54
C SER A 127 -7.15 -0.75 -8.06
N VAL A 128 -7.80 -0.02 -7.18
CA VAL A 128 -8.85 0.95 -7.56
C VAL A 128 -8.29 2.07 -8.43
N SER A 129 -6.99 2.36 -8.33
CA SER A 129 -6.30 3.34 -9.20
C SER A 129 -6.22 2.84 -10.64
N ASP A 130 -5.92 1.55 -10.84
CA ASP A 130 -5.87 0.93 -12.17
C ASP A 130 -7.24 0.95 -12.86
N VAL A 131 -8.32 0.89 -12.07
CA VAL A 131 -9.71 1.01 -12.57
C VAL A 131 -10.06 2.47 -12.91
N SER A 132 -9.56 3.45 -12.14
CA SER A 132 -9.82 4.88 -12.41
C SER A 132 -9.16 5.36 -13.70
N GLU A 133 -7.91 4.93 -13.96
CA GLU A 133 -7.21 5.27 -15.21
C GLU A 133 -7.93 4.66 -16.44
N SER A 134 -8.60 3.51 -16.27
CA SER A 134 -9.47 2.93 -17.30
C SER A 134 -10.77 3.71 -17.52
N MET A 135 -11.23 4.53 -16.57
CA MET A 135 -12.43 5.36 -16.74
C MET A 135 -12.13 6.63 -17.53
N ASP A 136 -10.92 7.18 -17.42
CA ASP A 136 -10.47 8.33 -18.23
C ASP A 136 -10.29 7.97 -19.71
N ALA A 137 -10.14 6.69 -20.05
CA ALA A 137 -10.07 6.19 -21.42
C ALA A 137 -11.45 5.96 -22.08
N LEU A 138 -12.53 6.05 -21.30
CA LEU A 138 -13.89 6.07 -21.82
C LEU A 138 -14.28 7.53 -22.06
N ASP A 139 -13.82 8.09 -23.18
CA ASP A 139 -14.24 9.40 -23.68
C ASP A 139 -15.76 9.35 -23.95
N VAL A 140 -16.55 9.69 -22.93
CA VAL A 140 -17.99 9.92 -23.11
C VAL A 140 -18.09 11.24 -23.85
N GLU A 141 -18.21 11.17 -25.17
CA GLU A 141 -18.51 12.34 -25.99
C GLU A 141 -19.70 13.07 -25.34
N GLN A 142 -19.44 14.28 -24.83
CA GLN A 142 -20.50 15.17 -24.40
C GLN A 142 -21.30 15.52 -25.65
N GLU A 143 -22.42 14.84 -25.86
CA GLU A 143 -23.42 15.35 -26.79
C GLU A 143 -23.89 16.72 -26.27
N ASP A 144 -23.71 17.70 -27.15
CA ASP A 144 -24.04 19.11 -27.02
C ASP A 144 -25.42 19.33 -26.36
N PRO A 145 -25.53 20.08 -25.25
CA PRO A 145 -26.80 20.38 -24.61
C PRO A 145 -27.50 21.53 -25.39
N SER A 146 -27.88 21.30 -26.64
CA SER A 146 -28.48 22.34 -27.48
C SER A 146 -29.77 21.97 -28.21
N LEU A 147 -30.36 20.79 -27.99
CA LEU A 147 -31.63 20.41 -28.62
C LEU A 147 -32.80 20.27 -27.63
N CYS A 148 -33.06 21.34 -26.90
CA CYS A 148 -34.37 21.56 -26.27
C CYS A 148 -34.83 23.01 -26.53
N ARG A 149 -35.14 23.34 -27.79
CA ARG A 149 -35.96 24.52 -28.10
C ARG A 149 -36.98 24.24 -29.21
N ASP A 150 -38.17 23.92 -28.71
CA ASP A 150 -39.50 24.27 -29.22
C ASP A 150 -40.11 23.51 -30.42
N GLY A 151 -41.31 22.99 -30.17
CA GLY A 151 -42.35 22.83 -31.19
C GLY A 151 -42.73 21.42 -31.63
N GLY A 152 -43.52 20.68 -30.82
CA GLY A 152 -44.41 19.64 -31.39
C GLY A 152 -44.69 18.39 -30.54
N SER A 153 -45.73 18.46 -29.71
CA SER A 153 -46.68 17.38 -29.33
C SER A 153 -46.18 15.91 -29.23
N GLY A 154 -45.98 15.40 -28.01
CA GLY A 154 -45.92 13.95 -27.72
C GLY A 154 -45.58 13.65 -26.26
N PRO A 155 -46.25 12.71 -25.56
CA PRO A 155 -46.45 12.82 -24.12
C PRO A 155 -45.31 12.26 -23.25
N CYS A 156 -45.08 13.02 -22.17
CA CYS A 156 -44.63 12.66 -20.84
C CYS A 156 -44.49 11.17 -20.48
N CYS A 157 -43.36 10.92 -19.82
CA CYS A 157 -43.14 9.99 -18.71
C CYS A 157 -44.42 9.30 -18.20
N ASN A 158 -44.52 7.99 -18.44
CA ASN A 158 -45.03 7.02 -17.48
C ASN A 158 -44.88 5.62 -18.07
N LYS A 159 -44.18 4.73 -17.36
CA LYS A 159 -44.74 3.49 -16.83
C LYS A 159 -43.76 2.83 -15.86
N ARG A 160 -44.13 2.90 -14.59
CA ARG A 160 -43.93 1.78 -13.67
C ARG A 160 -44.67 0.58 -14.27
N ASP A 161 -44.01 -0.56 -14.30
CA ASP A 161 -44.70 -1.84 -14.17
C ASP A 161 -43.90 -2.67 -13.16
N GLU A 162 -44.52 -2.82 -12.00
CA GLU A 162 -44.18 -3.76 -10.95
C GLU A 162 -44.59 -5.14 -11.45
N ASN A 163 -43.67 -6.10 -11.45
CA ASN A 163 -44.01 -7.52 -11.37
C ASN A 163 -42.93 -8.22 -10.56
N MET A 164 -43.29 -8.57 -9.33
CA MET A 164 -42.64 -9.63 -8.57
C MET A 164 -42.97 -10.96 -9.25
N ASP A 165 -41.97 -11.82 -9.42
CA ASP A 165 -42.19 -13.26 -9.32
C ASP A 165 -41.04 -13.89 -8.54
N VAL A 166 -41.44 -14.78 -7.63
CA VAL A 166 -40.65 -15.46 -6.61
C VAL A 166 -40.70 -16.96 -6.96
N ASP A 167 -39.61 -17.67 -6.63
CA ASP A 167 -39.41 -19.13 -6.69
C ASP A 167 -39.11 -19.77 -8.05
N ASN A 168 -37.92 -20.37 -8.21
CA ASN A 168 -37.64 -21.80 -7.95
C ASN A 168 -36.16 -22.17 -8.35
N PRO A 169 -35.59 -23.35 -7.98
CA PRO A 169 -34.23 -23.40 -7.45
C PRO A 169 -33.33 -24.38 -8.24
N HIS A 170 -32.09 -24.54 -7.77
CA HIS A 170 -31.17 -25.64 -8.07
C HIS A 170 -30.71 -25.84 -9.52
N GLN A 171 -29.46 -25.47 -9.78
CA GLN A 171 -28.56 -26.45 -10.42
C GLN A 171 -27.14 -26.37 -9.85
N ASN A 172 -26.90 -27.27 -8.89
CA ASN A 172 -25.58 -27.71 -8.45
C ASN A 172 -24.68 -28.03 -9.65
N GLN A 173 -23.69 -27.18 -9.92
CA GLN A 173 -22.54 -27.57 -10.74
C GLN A 173 -21.37 -27.98 -9.83
N LYS A 174 -21.51 -29.22 -9.35
CA LYS A 174 -20.47 -30.25 -9.34
C LYS A 174 -19.05 -29.78 -8.99
N ILE A 175 -18.81 -29.81 -7.68
CA ILE A 175 -17.54 -30.18 -7.06
C ILE A 175 -16.91 -31.33 -7.87
N ARG A 176 -15.82 -31.04 -8.59
CA ARG A 176 -14.89 -32.06 -9.06
C ARG A 176 -13.66 -31.99 -8.15
N SER A 177 -13.71 -32.81 -7.11
CA SER A 177 -12.52 -33.32 -6.43
C SER A 177 -11.67 -34.04 -7.46
N GLY A 178 -10.43 -33.58 -7.60
CA GLY A 178 -9.44 -34.15 -8.50
C GLY A 178 -8.03 -33.81 -8.00
N SER A 179 -7.50 -34.71 -7.17
CA SER A 179 -6.07 -35.01 -7.02
C SER A 179 -5.14 -33.95 -6.42
N THR A 180 -4.94 -34.10 -5.10
CA THR A 180 -3.64 -34.05 -4.39
C THR A 180 -2.58 -33.11 -4.95
N GLY A 181 -2.72 -31.83 -4.62
CA GLY A 181 -1.58 -30.97 -4.31
C GLY A 181 -1.86 -30.38 -2.93
N CYS A 182 -1.33 -30.99 -1.86
CA CYS A 182 -1.31 -30.31 -0.57
C CYS A 182 -0.40 -29.08 -0.72
N SER A 183 -0.97 -27.93 -1.04
CA SER A 183 -0.33 -26.68 -0.66
C SER A 183 -0.52 -26.59 0.86
N SER A 184 0.37 -27.24 1.61
CA SER A 184 0.44 -27.03 3.04
C SER A 184 0.54 -25.53 3.26
N SER A 185 -0.36 -24.97 4.06
CA SER A 185 -0.32 -23.55 4.35
C SER A 185 1.08 -23.19 4.93
N PRO A 186 1.61 -21.98 4.69
CA PRO A 186 2.92 -21.60 5.20
C PRO A 186 3.07 -21.88 6.71
N GLY A 187 2.00 -21.66 7.48
CA GLY A 187 1.94 -21.96 8.92
C GLY A 187 2.05 -23.45 9.27
N GLU A 188 1.49 -24.35 8.46
CA GLU A 188 1.67 -25.80 8.65
C GLU A 188 3.13 -26.22 8.47
N ARG A 189 3.85 -25.61 7.51
CA ARG A 189 5.28 -25.86 7.31
C ARG A 189 6.12 -25.35 8.49
N LEU A 190 5.87 -24.14 8.96
CA LEU A 190 6.62 -23.58 10.09
C LEU A 190 6.38 -24.36 11.39
N HIS A 191 5.13 -24.72 11.67
CA HIS A 191 4.79 -25.52 12.85
C HIS A 191 5.55 -26.86 12.88
N LEU A 192 5.66 -27.54 11.74
CA LEU A 192 6.43 -28.79 11.63
C LEU A 192 7.93 -28.55 11.87
N LEU A 193 8.50 -27.46 11.36
CA LEU A 193 9.91 -27.11 11.57
C LEU A 193 10.19 -26.76 13.04
N LEU A 194 9.27 -26.06 13.71
CA LEU A 194 9.34 -25.77 15.13
C LEU A 194 9.30 -27.05 15.97
N GLN A 195 8.40 -27.99 15.65
CA GLN A 195 8.34 -29.28 16.33
C GLN A 195 9.65 -30.06 16.15
N CYS A 196 10.17 -30.16 14.92
CA CYS A 196 11.47 -30.79 14.69
C CYS A 196 12.61 -30.13 15.47
N CYS A 197 12.59 -28.80 15.62
CA CYS A 197 13.59 -28.08 16.39
C CYS A 197 13.49 -28.40 17.88
N MET A 198 12.27 -28.54 18.40
CA MET A 198 12.00 -28.91 19.79
C MET A 198 12.49 -30.34 20.10
N ASP A 199 12.19 -31.29 19.22
CA ASP A 199 12.61 -32.69 19.36
C ASP A 199 14.14 -32.77 19.32
N LEU A 200 14.78 -32.09 18.37
CA LEU A 200 16.23 -32.01 18.24
C LEU A 200 16.90 -31.39 19.48
N ALA A 201 16.35 -30.29 20.00
CA ALA A 201 16.90 -29.64 21.18
C ALA A 201 16.77 -30.52 22.43
N SER A 202 15.70 -31.32 22.53
CA SER A 202 15.53 -32.34 23.57
C SER A 202 16.57 -33.45 23.45
N GLU A 203 16.80 -33.98 22.24
CA GLU A 203 17.78 -35.04 21.96
C GLU A 203 19.22 -34.59 22.26
N LEU A 204 19.55 -33.34 21.96
CA LEU A 204 20.86 -32.74 22.22
C LEU A 204 21.06 -32.32 23.69
N GLY A 205 20.01 -32.40 24.52
CA GLY A 205 20.06 -32.00 25.92
C GLY A 205 20.34 -30.51 26.11
N LEU A 206 19.77 -29.66 25.26
CA LEU A 206 19.95 -28.20 25.32
C LEU A 206 19.20 -27.58 26.51
N PRO A 207 19.60 -26.37 26.95
CA PRO A 207 18.99 -25.70 28.11
C PRO A 207 17.49 -25.47 27.95
N GLN A 208 16.76 -25.53 29.06
CA GLN A 208 15.30 -25.34 29.09
C GLN A 208 14.88 -23.95 28.58
N GLU A 209 15.70 -22.93 28.82
CA GLU A 209 15.44 -21.57 28.34
C GLU A 209 15.35 -21.52 26.81
N LEU A 210 16.14 -22.33 26.10
CA LEU A 210 16.08 -22.43 24.64
C LEU A 210 14.77 -23.07 24.18
N MET A 211 14.33 -24.11 24.89
CA MET A 211 13.07 -24.80 24.62
C MET A 211 11.87 -23.86 24.81
N ASP A 212 11.91 -23.04 25.88
CA ASP A 212 10.88 -22.04 26.15
C ASP A 212 10.81 -20.98 25.03
N HIS A 213 11.98 -20.54 24.52
CA HIS A 213 12.04 -19.64 23.35
C HIS A 213 11.47 -20.27 22.07
N ILE A 214 11.72 -21.56 21.81
CA ILE A 214 11.14 -22.26 20.65
C ILE A 214 9.62 -22.36 20.81
N HIS A 215 9.12 -22.60 22.03
CA HIS A 215 7.69 -22.66 22.31
C HIS A 215 7.01 -21.29 22.14
N GLU A 216 7.67 -20.21 22.58
CA GLU A 216 7.20 -18.83 22.37
C GLU A 216 7.02 -18.50 20.88
N LEU A 217 7.95 -18.96 20.03
CA LEU A 217 7.86 -18.79 18.57
C LEU A 217 6.61 -19.46 17.97
N GLY A 218 6.26 -20.65 18.45
CA GLY A 218 5.03 -21.34 18.02
C GLY A 218 3.76 -20.59 18.40
N ASN A 219 3.77 -19.86 19.52
CA ASN A 219 2.64 -19.03 19.92
C ASN A 219 2.51 -17.76 19.06
N ILE A 220 3.65 -17.14 18.71
CA ILE A 220 3.67 -15.95 17.84
C ILE A 220 3.09 -16.27 16.46
N ASP A 221 3.46 -17.41 15.88
CA ASP A 221 2.93 -17.86 14.58
C ASP A 221 1.40 -18.11 14.62
N ARG A 222 0.91 -18.75 15.69
CA ARG A 222 -0.54 -18.96 15.90
C ARG A 222 -1.31 -17.65 16.08
N MET A 223 -0.72 -16.66 16.75
CA MET A 223 -1.34 -15.34 16.89
C MET A 223 -1.32 -14.58 15.56
N SER A 224 -0.25 -14.72 14.78
CA SER A 224 -0.11 -14.05 13.47
C SER A 224 -1.06 -14.59 12.40
N SER A 225 -1.50 -15.84 12.51
CA SER A 225 -2.44 -16.48 11.57
C SER A 225 -3.92 -16.23 11.89
N MET A 226 -4.23 -15.53 12.98
CA MET A 226 -5.61 -15.17 13.38
C MET A 226 -6.07 -13.78 12.90
N PHE A 227 -5.17 -12.96 12.35
CA PHE A 227 -5.45 -11.61 11.84
C PHE A 227 -5.29 -11.58 10.33
#